data_AF-A0A9D6VY77-F1
#
_entry.id   AF-A0A9D6VY77-F1
#
_cell.length_a   1.000
_cell.length_b   1.000
_cell.length_c   1.000
_cell.angle_alpha   90.00
_cell.angle_beta   90.00
_cell.angle_gamma   90.00
#
_symmetry.space_group_name_H-M   'P 1'
#
loop_
_entity.id
_entity.type
_entity.pdbx_description
1 polymer ?
#
loop_
_entity_poly.entity_id
_entity_poly.type
_entity_poly.pdbx_seq_one_letter_code
_entity_poly.pdbx_strand_id
1 'polypeptide(L)'
;MKPTLEELHQAMTEAERLRATGEDKHHLAKTLLYQQGRLNYLEDVCLRAERLVRFGLDEHEHALLVKALDAARLAEAAAGGTEDTLGLG
;
A
#
# COMPACT_ATOMS: atom_id res chain seq x y z
N MET A 1 -18.85 0.14 8.17
CA MET A 1 -18.23 -0.23 9.47
C MET A 1 -16.77 -0.52 9.21
N LYS A 2 -15.84 -0.06 10.07
CA LYS A 2 -14.41 -0.38 9.90
C LYS A 2 -14.16 -1.79 10.48
N PRO A 3 -13.49 -2.70 9.75
CA PRO A 3 -13.17 -4.02 10.28
C PRO A 3 -12.16 -3.91 11.44
N THR A 4 -12.24 -4.85 12.36
CA THR A 4 -11.25 -5.07 13.40
C THR A 4 -9.94 -5.61 12.80
N LEU A 5 -8.85 -5.54 13.57
CA LEU A 5 -7.56 -6.11 13.14
C LEU A 5 -7.65 -7.62 12.90
N GLU A 6 -8.46 -8.32 13.71
CA GLU A 6 -8.66 -9.75 13.56
C GLU A 6 -9.45 -10.09 12.28
N GLU A 7 -10.54 -9.36 12.01
CA GLU A 7 -11.30 -9.52 10.76
C GLU A 7 -10.45 -9.20 9.52
N LEU A 8 -9.60 -8.16 9.59
CA LEU A 8 -8.64 -7.85 8.52
C LEU A 8 -7.64 -8.99 8.31
N HIS A 9 -7.07 -9.52 9.39
CA HIS A 9 -6.10 -10.62 9.31
C HIS A 9 -6.73 -11.90 8.73
N GLN A 10 -7.95 -12.23 9.15
CA GLN A 10 -8.71 -13.34 8.60
C GLN A 10 -9.01 -13.15 7.11
N ALA A 11 -9.46 -11.94 6.70
CA ALA A 11 -9.73 -11.62 5.31
C ALA A 11 -8.47 -11.70 4.42
N MET A 12 -7.32 -11.25 4.93
CA MET A 12 -6.04 -11.35 4.23
C MET A 12 -5.61 -12.82 4.05
N THR A 13 -5.71 -13.62 5.11
CA THR A 13 -5.39 -15.06 5.05
C THR A 13 -6.26 -15.79 4.03
N GLU A 14 -7.56 -15.49 4.01
CA GLU A 14 -8.49 -16.09 3.04
C GLU A 14 -8.21 -15.61 1.61
N ALA A 15 -7.85 -14.35 1.40
CA ALA A 15 -7.45 -13.86 0.09
C ALA A 15 -6.20 -14.56 -0.44
N GLU A 16 -5.20 -14.81 0.41
CA GLU A 16 -4.03 -15.61 0.03
C GLU A 16 -4.42 -17.03 -0.37
N ARG A 17 -5.32 -17.66 0.39
CA ARG A 17 -5.84 -19.00 0.07
C ARG A 17 -6.56 -19.01 -1.29
N LEU A 18 -7.49 -18.09 -1.52
CA LEU A 18 -8.25 -17.99 -2.78
C LEU A 18 -7.35 -17.80 -4.00
N ARG A 19 -6.27 -17.01 -3.85
CA ARG A 19 -5.27 -16.83 -4.90
C ARG A 19 -4.48 -18.11 -5.15
N ALA A 20 -4.09 -18.82 -4.09
CA ALA A 20 -3.31 -20.05 -4.17
C ALA A 20 -4.10 -21.23 -4.75
N THR A 21 -5.40 -21.32 -4.45
CA THR A 21 -6.27 -22.40 -4.96
C THR A 21 -6.88 -22.10 -6.33
N GLY A 22 -6.72 -20.88 -6.85
CA GLY A 22 -7.36 -20.46 -8.10
C GLY A 22 -8.88 -20.24 -7.97
N GLU A 23 -9.40 -20.16 -6.75
CA GLU A 23 -10.82 -19.91 -6.45
C GLU A 23 -11.20 -18.42 -6.56
N ASP A 24 -10.22 -17.54 -6.78
CA ASP A 24 -10.42 -16.09 -6.95
C ASP A 24 -11.00 -15.70 -8.33
N LYS A 25 -12.16 -16.27 -8.69
CA LYS A 25 -12.81 -16.12 -9.99
C LYS A 25 -13.18 -14.68 -10.35
N HIS A 26 -13.43 -13.85 -9.34
CA HIS A 26 -13.84 -12.46 -9.49
C HIS A 26 -12.73 -11.48 -9.12
N HIS A 27 -11.49 -11.97 -8.95
CA HIS A 27 -10.32 -11.14 -8.62
C HIS A 27 -10.47 -10.34 -7.31
N LEU A 28 -11.33 -10.78 -6.40
CA LEU A 28 -11.55 -10.14 -5.10
C LEU A 28 -10.30 -10.27 -4.24
N ALA A 29 -9.72 -11.47 -4.18
CA ALA A 29 -8.52 -11.70 -3.42
C ALA A 29 -7.31 -10.97 -4.02
N LYS A 30 -7.13 -11.05 -5.35
CA LYS A 30 -6.09 -10.30 -6.07
C LYS A 30 -6.19 -8.80 -5.76
N THR A 31 -7.39 -8.24 -5.86
CA THR A 31 -7.62 -6.81 -5.62
C THR A 31 -7.39 -6.45 -4.16
N LEU A 32 -7.88 -7.24 -3.20
CA LEU A 32 -7.68 -6.97 -1.78
C LEU A 32 -6.19 -6.99 -1.41
N LEU A 33 -5.46 -8.03 -1.82
CA LEU A 33 -4.02 -8.16 -1.56
C LEU A 33 -3.22 -7.02 -2.21
N TYR A 34 -3.59 -6.65 -3.44
CA TYR A 34 -2.99 -5.52 -4.14
C TYR A 34 -3.19 -4.21 -3.38
N GLN A 35 -4.43 -3.91 -2.97
CA GLN A 35 -4.75 -2.68 -2.26
C GLN A 35 -4.13 -2.66 -0.85
N GLN A 36 -4.07 -3.79 -0.15
CA GLN A 36 -3.37 -3.86 1.14
C GLN A 36 -1.89 -3.54 1.00
N GLY A 37 -1.23 -4.09 -0.02
CA GLY A 37 0.17 -3.79 -0.31
C GLY A 37 0.39 -2.29 -0.55
N ARG A 38 -0.46 -1.67 -1.37
CA ARG A 38 -0.42 -0.22 -1.63
C ARG A 38 -0.66 0.61 -0.38
N LEU A 39 -1.65 0.25 0.42
CA LEU A 39 -1.99 0.96 1.65
C LEU A 39 -0.81 0.98 2.62
N ASN A 40 -0.07 -0.13 2.75
CA ASN A 40 1.08 -0.18 3.65
C ASN A 40 2.16 0.87 3.29
N TYR A 41 2.44 1.08 2.00
CA TYR A 41 3.39 2.11 1.57
C TYR A 41 2.87 3.53 1.83
N LEU A 42 1.57 3.76 1.61
CA LEU A 42 0.95 5.06 1.86
C LEU A 42 0.86 5.37 3.36
N GLU A 43 0.64 4.37 4.21
CA GLU A 43 0.65 4.51 5.66
C GLU A 43 2.04 4.92 6.18
N ASP A 44 3.13 4.36 5.64
CA ASP A 44 4.48 4.79 6.01
C ASP A 44 4.76 6.23 5.55
N VAL A 45 4.36 6.60 4.33
CA VAL A 45 4.46 7.99 3.85
C VAL A 45 3.69 8.95 4.78
N CYS A 46 2.46 8.61 5.15
CA CYS A 46 1.65 9.41 6.08
C CYS A 46 2.33 9.57 7.45
N LEU A 47 2.87 8.48 8.01
CA LEU A 47 3.59 8.49 9.28
C LEU A 47 4.81 9.44 9.23
N ARG A 48 5.61 9.37 8.17
CA ARG A 48 6.80 10.23 7.99
C ARG A 48 6.42 11.69 7.74
N ALA A 49 5.40 11.93 6.93
CA ALA A 49 4.90 13.28 6.68
C ALA A 49 4.38 13.93 7.96
N GLU A 50 3.63 13.18 8.78
CA GLU A 50 3.15 13.66 10.07
C GLU A 50 4.30 14.02 11.02
N ARG A 51 5.36 13.19 11.08
CA ARG A 51 6.56 13.50 11.87
C ARG A 51 7.25 14.76 11.39
N LEU A 52 7.45 14.91 10.08
CA LEU A 52 8.06 16.10 9.50
C LEU A 52 7.26 17.37 9.85
N VAL A 53 5.93 17.32 9.75
CA VAL A 53 5.05 18.45 10.09
C VAL A 53 5.11 18.78 11.58
N ARG A 54 5.15 17.77 12.45
CA ARG A 54 5.13 17.95 13.91
C ARG A 54 6.47 18.39 14.49
N PHE A 55 7.58 17.86 13.96
CA PHE A 55 8.92 18.03 14.54
C PHE A 55 9.84 18.91 13.69
N GLY A 56 9.42 19.28 12.48
CA GLY A 56 10.18 20.14 11.56
C GLY A 56 11.12 19.36 10.63
N LEU A 57 11.92 20.11 9.85
CA LEU A 57 12.89 19.62 8.87
C LEU A 57 14.16 19.07 9.53
N ASP A 58 14.00 18.03 10.32
CA ASP A 58 15.14 17.18 10.69
C ASP A 58 15.63 16.43 9.44
N GLU A 59 16.94 16.49 9.17
CA GLU A 59 17.52 15.88 7.96
C GLU A 59 17.28 14.37 7.90
N HIS A 60 17.24 13.71 9.07
CA HIS A 60 16.98 12.27 9.14
C HIS A 60 15.51 11.96 8.82
N GLU A 61 14.54 12.64 9.43
CA GLU A 61 13.11 12.44 9.11
C GLU A 61 12.77 12.84 7.65
N HIS A 62 13.40 13.88 7.11
CA HIS A 62 13.27 14.23 5.70
C HIS A 62 13.79 13.12 4.79
N ALA A 63 14.98 12.57 5.07
CA ALA A 63 15.53 11.44 4.30
C ALA A 63 14.65 10.18 4.37
N LEU A 64 14.03 9.91 5.53
CA LEU A 64 13.09 8.81 5.68
C LEU A 64 11.80 9.04 4.87
N LEU A 65 11.27 10.26 4.85
CA LEU A 65 10.11 10.60 4.03
C LEU A 65 10.39 10.42 2.53
N VAL A 66 11.56 10.87 2.06
CA VAL A 66 11.97 10.67 0.65
C VAL A 66 12.02 9.19 0.30
N LYS A 67 12.63 8.36 1.16
CA LYS A 67 12.67 6.91 0.95
C LYS A 67 11.28 6.27 0.92
N ALA A 68 10.38 6.69 1.81
CA ALA A 68 9.00 6.19 1.83
C ALA A 68 8.25 6.58 0.55
N LEU A 69 8.41 7.81 0.07
CA LEU A 69 7.81 8.28 -1.18
C LEU A 69 8.33 7.50 -2.39
N ASP A 70 9.63 7.24 -2.46
CA ASP A 70 10.22 6.45 -3.54
C ASP A 70 9.75 5.01 -3.52
N ALA A 71 9.64 4.39 -2.34
CA ALA A 71 9.09 3.04 -2.19
C ALA A 71 7.63 2.96 -2.65
N ALA A 72 6.79 3.93 -2.27
CA ALA A 72 5.40 4.03 -2.70
C ALA A 72 5.30 4.19 -4.23
N ARG A 73 6.11 5.06 -4.83
CA ARG A 73 6.16 5.27 -6.28
C ARG A 73 6.58 4.01 -7.03
N LEU A 74 7.60 3.32 -6.52
CA LEU A 74 8.06 2.06 -7.11
C LEU A 74 6.98 0.98 -7.04
N ALA A 75 6.24 0.89 -5.94
CA ALA A 75 5.14 -0.04 -5.78
C ALA A 75 3.99 0.24 -6.78
N GLU A 76 3.63 1.51 -7.00
CA GLU A 76 2.66 1.91 -8.01
C GLU A 76 3.16 1.62 -9.44
N ALA A 77 4.43 1.91 -9.74
CA ALA A 77 5.02 1.65 -11.05
C ALA A 77 5.09 0.15 -11.37
N ALA A 78 5.44 -0.68 -10.38
CA ALA A 78 5.44 -2.13 -10.52
C ALA A 78 4.03 -2.70 -10.78
N ALA A 79 2.99 -2.01 -10.28
CA ALA A 79 1.61 -2.39 -10.48
C ALA A 79 1.00 -1.89 -11.80
N GLY A 80 1.42 -0.71 -12.27
CA GLY A 80 0.96 -0.07 -13.50
C GLY A 80 1.56 -0.66 -14.78
N GLY A 81 2.40 -1.70 -14.70
CA GLY A 81 3.07 -2.32 -15.84
C GLY A 81 2.18 -3.00 -16.89
N THR A 82 0.85 -2.87 -16.82
CA THR A 82 -0.08 -3.40 -17.83
C THR A 82 -1.26 -2.51 -18.23
N GLU A 83 -1.40 -1.24 -17.83
CA GLU A 83 -2.28 -0.28 -18.55
C GLU A 83 -2.22 1.16 -18.00
N ASP A 84 -2.00 2.08 -18.94
CA ASP A 84 -2.24 3.53 -18.97
C ASP A 84 -1.88 4.42 -17.77
N THR A 85 -0.81 5.20 -18.00
CA THR A 85 -0.70 6.64 -17.72
C THR A 85 -1.68 7.19 -16.69
N LEU A 86 -1.28 7.19 -15.42
CA LEU A 86 -1.80 8.17 -14.48
C LEU A 86 -1.32 9.56 -14.94
N GLY A 87 -2.21 10.25 -15.66
CA GLY A 87 -2.02 11.61 -16.18
C GLY A 87 -1.78 12.60 -15.05
N LEU A 88 -0.52 12.71 -14.63
CA LEU A 88 0.02 13.85 -13.91
C LEU A 88 0.90 14.63 -14.88
N GLY A 89 0.22 15.32 -15.80
CA GLY A 89 0.73 16.46 -16.56
C GLY A 89 0.04 17.73 -16.09
#